data_AF-A0A952K9Y6-F1
#
_entry.id   AF-A0A952K9Y6-F1
#
_cell.length_a   1.000
_cell.length_b   1.000
_cell.length_c   1.000
_cell.angle_alpha   90.00
_cell.angle_beta   90.00
_cell.angle_gamma   90.00
#
_symmetry.space_group_name_H-M   'P 1'
#
loop_
_entity.id
_entity.type
_entity.pdbx_description
1 polymer ?
#
loop_
_entity_poly.entity_id
_entity_poly.type
_entity_poly.pdbx_seq_one_letter_code
_entity_poly.pdbx_strand_id
1 'polypeptide(L)' 'PSRADWERLSAAWRADLDERMAQLKKLRDTLDDCIGCGCLSIDKCRLRNPFDKLGDKGAGPQRLWVTRRSSS' A
#
# COMPACT_ATOMS: atom_id res chain seq x y z
N PRO A 1 13.47 25.53 -15.36
CA PRO A 1 12.59 24.53 -16.01
C PRO A 1 11.90 25.11 -17.24
N SER A 2 12.03 24.45 -18.39
CA SER A 2 11.34 24.78 -19.63
C SER A 2 9.93 24.18 -19.68
N ARG A 3 9.10 24.58 -20.68
CA ARG A 3 7.80 23.93 -20.93
C ARG A 3 7.94 22.42 -21.13
N ALA A 4 8.95 21.99 -21.89
CA ALA A 4 9.23 20.58 -22.13
C ALA A 4 9.59 19.81 -20.84
N ASP A 5 10.28 20.45 -19.90
CA ASP A 5 10.57 19.83 -18.61
C ASP A 5 9.30 19.58 -17.79
N TRP A 6 8.36 20.54 -17.81
CA TRP A 6 7.07 20.41 -17.12
C TRP A 6 6.17 19.36 -17.77
N GLU A 7 6.16 19.26 -19.10
CA GLU A 7 5.42 18.22 -19.82
C GLU A 7 5.94 16.82 -19.45
N ARG A 8 7.26 16.62 -19.41
CA ARG A 8 7.86 15.35 -18.99
C ARG A 8 7.52 14.98 -17.54
N LEU A 9 7.62 15.94 -16.61
CA LEU A 9 7.34 15.70 -15.19
C LEU A 9 5.85 15.40 -14.96
N SER A 10 4.95 16.18 -15.56
CA SER A 10 3.51 15.98 -15.43
C SER A 10 3.05 14.65 -16.02
N ALA A 11 3.65 14.19 -17.12
CA ALA A 11 3.38 12.85 -17.67
C ALA A 11 3.75 11.73 -16.69
N ALA A 12 4.90 11.82 -16.04
CA ALA A 12 5.32 10.84 -15.03
C ALA A 12 4.39 10.83 -13.81
N TRP A 13 4.02 12.01 -13.30
CA TRP A 13 3.07 12.10 -12.19
C TRP A 13 1.69 11.58 -12.54
N ARG A 14 1.22 11.84 -13.76
CA ARG A 14 -0.05 11.29 -14.25
C ARG A 14 -0.03 9.77 -14.25
N ALA A 15 1.04 9.15 -14.74
CA ALA A 15 1.19 7.70 -14.73
C ALA A 15 1.16 7.12 -13.31
N ASP A 16 1.87 7.75 -12.36
CA ASP A 16 1.88 7.35 -10.94
C ASP A 16 0.49 7.51 -10.28
N LEU A 17 -0.24 8.57 -10.62
CA LEU A 17 -1.62 8.76 -10.16
C LEU A 17 -2.56 7.69 -10.74
N ASP A 18 -2.44 7.38 -12.03
CA ASP A 18 -3.24 6.36 -12.69
C ASP A 18 -2.98 4.97 -12.09
N GLU A 19 -1.72 4.65 -11.76
CA GLU A 19 -1.35 3.42 -11.06
C GLU A 19 -2.00 3.34 -9.67
N ARG A 20 -1.91 4.40 -8.87
CA ARG A 20 -2.55 4.43 -7.54
C ARG A 20 -4.06 4.30 -7.62
N MET A 21 -4.70 4.95 -8.59
CA MET A 21 -6.15 4.82 -8.81
C MET A 21 -6.54 3.39 -9.17
N ALA A 22 -5.76 2.70 -10.02
CA ALA A 22 -6.00 1.31 -10.36
C ALA A 22 -5.87 0.38 -9.13
N GLN A 23 -4.84 0.60 -8.30
CA GLN A 23 -4.64 -0.15 -7.06
C GLN A 23 -5.81 0.05 -6.08
N LEU A 24 -6.27 1.29 -5.89
CA LEU A 24 -7.39 1.60 -4.99
C LEU A 24 -8.71 1.03 -5.50
N LYS A 25 -8.98 1.06 -6.81
CA LYS A 25 -10.16 0.41 -7.40
C LYS A 25 -10.15 -1.10 -7.16
N LYS A 26 -9.01 -1.75 -7.41
CA LYS A 26 -8.84 -3.19 -7.15
C LYS A 26 -9.08 -3.53 -5.67
N LEU A 27 -8.58 -2.70 -4.75
CA LEU A 27 -8.79 -2.88 -3.32
C LEU A 27 -10.28 -2.77 -2.96
N ARG A 28 -10.98 -1.75 -3.46
CA ARG A 28 -12.43 -1.59 -3.28
C ARG A 28 -13.18 -2.83 -3.76
N ASP A 29 -12.94 -3.26 -4.99
CA ASP A 29 -13.67 -4.40 -5.57
C ASP A 29 -13.40 -5.68 -4.76
N THR A 30 -12.17 -5.86 -4.28
CA THR A 30 -11.81 -6.99 -3.38
C THR A 30 -12.49 -6.89 -2.01
N LEU A 31 -12.66 -5.68 -1.47
CA LEU A 31 -13.38 -5.45 -0.21
C LEU A 31 -14.86 -5.78 -0.35
N ASP A 32 -15.50 -5.36 -1.44
CA ASP A 32 -16.91 -5.65 -1.73
C ASP A 32 -17.14 -7.17 -1.81
N ASP A 33 -16.25 -7.91 -2.49
CA ASP A 33 -16.27 -9.37 -2.53
C ASP A 33 -16.11 -10.00 -1.13
N CYS A 34 -15.23 -9.44 -0.28
CA CYS A 34 -15.00 -9.95 1.07
C CYS A 34 -16.18 -9.70 2.02
N ILE A 35 -16.89 -8.58 1.85
CA ILE A 35 -18.12 -8.26 2.58
C ILE A 35 -19.26 -9.18 2.08
N GLY A 36 -19.42 -9.32 0.76
CA GLY A 36 -20.48 -10.12 0.12
C GLY A 36 -20.33 -11.63 0.29
N CYS A 37 -19.11 -12.15 0.41
CA CYS A 37 -18.83 -13.57 0.70
C CYS A 37 -19.31 -13.99 2.11
N GLY A 38 -19.60 -13.05 3.02
CA GLY A 38 -20.05 -13.34 4.38
C GLY A 38 -18.99 -13.95 5.31
N CYS A 39 -17.96 -14.57 4.72
CA CYS A 39 -16.57 -14.21 4.94
C CYS A 39 -16.24 -13.83 6.38
N LEU A 40 -15.81 -12.57 6.57
CA LEU A 40 -15.30 -11.93 7.80
C LEU A 40 -14.39 -12.83 8.68
N SER A 41 -13.98 -13.96 8.13
CA SER A 41 -13.18 -15.00 8.71
C SER A 41 -11.77 -14.59 8.36
N ILE A 42 -11.04 -14.25 9.41
CA ILE A 42 -9.61 -13.96 9.34
C ILE A 42 -8.86 -15.05 8.56
N ASP A 43 -9.34 -16.30 8.57
CA ASP A 43 -8.69 -17.42 7.90
C ASP A 43 -8.96 -17.51 6.40
N LYS A 44 -10.01 -16.88 5.88
CA LYS A 44 -10.42 -16.98 4.48
C LYS A 44 -10.26 -15.68 3.68
N CYS A 45 -10.16 -14.54 4.35
CA CYS A 45 -10.09 -13.25 3.70
C CYS A 45 -8.74 -13.03 2.97
N ARG A 46 -8.76 -12.85 1.65
CA ARG A 46 -7.55 -12.54 0.84
C ARG A 46 -6.91 -11.19 1.18
N LEU A 47 -7.65 -10.29 1.85
CA LEU A 47 -7.14 -9.02 2.37
C LEU A 47 -6.41 -9.16 3.70
N ARG A 48 -6.37 -10.36 4.30
CA ARG A 48 -5.46 -10.63 5.41
C ARG A 48 -4.03 -10.33 4.94
N ASN A 49 -3.17 -9.95 5.87
CA ASN A 49 -1.72 -9.91 5.69
C ASN A 49 -1.17 -11.31 6.08
N PRO A 50 -1.28 -12.36 5.24
CA PRO A 50 -0.93 -13.74 5.63
C PRO A 50 0.57 -13.91 5.93
N PHE A 51 1.38 -12.97 5.49
CA PHE A 51 2.82 -12.93 5.70
C PHE A 51 3.22 -11.80 6.64
N ASP A 52 2.40 -11.53 7.66
CA ASP A 52 2.72 -10.53 8.66
C ASP A 52 3.96 -10.93 9.49
N LYS A 53 5.14 -10.66 8.95
CA LYS A 53 6.45 -10.93 9.58
C LYS A 53 6.66 -10.16 10.88
N LEU A 54 5.85 -9.13 11.16
CA LEU A 54 5.91 -8.36 12.39
C LEU A 54 4.88 -8.84 13.42
N GLY A 55 3.88 -9.64 13.01
CA GLY A 55 2.91 -10.25 13.92
C GLY A 55 3.58 -11.09 15.01
N ASP A 56 4.68 -11.79 14.67
CA ASP A 56 5.49 -12.55 15.62
C ASP A 56 6.16 -11.66 16.71
N LYS A 57 6.28 -10.35 16.46
CA LYS A 57 6.88 -9.38 17.38
C LYS A 57 5.86 -8.73 18.32
N GLY A 58 4.61 -9.15 18.25
CA GLY A 58 3.52 -8.62 19.06
C GLY A 58 2.41 -8.00 18.21
N ALA A 59 1.26 -7.78 18.84
CA ALA A 59 0.09 -7.26 18.14
C ALA A 59 0.26 -5.79 17.69
N GLY A 60 -0.15 -5.49 16.46
CA GLY A 60 -0.31 -4.12 15.95
C GLY A 60 1.01 -3.43 15.51
N PRO A 61 0.96 -2.11 15.23
CA PRO A 61 2.12 -1.36 14.72
C PRO A 61 3.34 -1.44 15.65
N GLN A 62 4.53 -1.82 15.14
CA GLN A 62 5.78 -1.83 15.94
C GLN A 62 7.05 -1.52 15.12
N ARG A 63 7.53 -0.27 15.18
CA ARG A 63 8.92 0.16 14.88
C ARG A 63 9.23 1.46 15.61
N LEU A 64 10.37 1.56 16.28
CA LEU A 64 10.87 2.77 16.95
C LEU A 64 12.37 2.93 16.61
N TRP A 65 12.72 4.03 15.91
CA TRP A 65 14.04 4.48 15.43
C TRP A 65 14.63 3.86 14.14
N VAL A 66 14.77 4.69 13.09
CA VAL A 66 15.78 4.50 12.03
C VAL A 66 17.12 4.86 12.65
N THR A 67 17.97 3.87 12.96
CA THR A 67 19.33 4.14 13.41
C THR A 67 20.10 4.76 12.23
N ARG A 68 20.14 6.09 12.15
CA ARG A 68 21.14 6.75 11.32
C ARG A 68 22.46 6.65 12.09
N ARG A 69 23.24 5.59 11.81
CA ARG A 69 24.59 5.45 12.38
C ARG A 69 25.42 6.66 11.96
N SER A 70 25.88 7.35 13.01
CA SER A 70 26.95 8.33 13.16
C SER A 70 27.72 8.74 11.90
N SER A 71 27.74 10.04 11.62
CA SER A 71 28.84 10.68 10.90
C SER A 71 29.68 11.42 11.94
N SER A 72 30.96 11.09 11.96
CA SER A 72 31.99 11.78 12.74
C SER A 72 32.15 13.24 12.30
#